data_AF-A0A4W5MQ32-F1
#
_entry.id   AF-A0A4W5MQ32-F1
#
_cell.length_a   1.000
_cell.length_b   1.000
_cell.length_c   1.000
_cell.angle_alpha   90.00
_cell.angle_beta   90.00
_cell.angle_gamma   90.00
#
_symmetry.space_group_name_H-M   'P 1'
#
loop_
_entity.id
_entity.type
_entity.pdbx_description
1 polymer ?
#
loop_
_entity_poly.entity_id
_entity_poly.type
_entity_poly.pdbx_seq_one_letter_code
_entity_poly.pdbx_strand_id
1 'polypeptide(L)'
;MSATSMFPMCVRASRGLLRLRNGGSNSTGVDLIRALSTEKPPTGDGSATGGLAQAILQERLQQQQKSQGQPPPEGDGDSEQKQDKGEDKKQKENTAYAKKMVMRLAGLMGIGGAVGMVYVFGSNSVDEQGNAIPDEFDNDAPVIQQLRRTLKYFQDYRQMIIEPTSPKLLPDPLREPYYQPPYTLVLELTDVLLHPEWSTAYPLIDSIDPQGFVMYRLFRDATRYMEGHHVKDVSCLNRDTSKVIVVDCKREAFSLQPFNGMALTKWDGNSEDRTLYDLAHFLKTIALSGVDDVRSVLENYALEDDPIEAFKRRQAQLAQEEEQRLAELAQPKKQGISLGSIAGRFWRSKQQ
;
A
#
# COMPACT_ATOMS: atom_id res chain seq x y z
N MET A 1 19.44 -3.19 9.15
CA MET A 1 18.30 -3.92 8.57
C MET A 1 17.92 -5.02 9.55
N SER A 2 16.94 -4.74 10.41
CA SER A 2 16.46 -5.65 11.45
C SER A 2 15.16 -6.28 10.96
N ALA A 3 15.13 -7.60 10.80
CA ALA A 3 13.93 -8.33 10.42
C ALA A 3 13.25 -8.85 11.70
N THR A 4 12.20 -8.15 12.12
CA THR A 4 11.36 -8.51 13.25
C THR A 4 10.41 -9.63 12.81
N SER A 5 10.65 -10.85 13.27
CA SER A 5 9.76 -12.00 13.09
C SER A 5 8.59 -11.90 14.05
N MET A 6 7.41 -11.46 13.58
CA MET A 6 6.14 -11.61 14.29
C MET A 6 5.53 -12.97 13.96
N PHE A 7 5.47 -13.86 14.95
CA PHE A 7 4.59 -15.04 14.94
C PHE A 7 3.26 -14.66 15.60
N PRO A 8 2.10 -14.93 15.00
CA PRO A 8 0.86 -15.03 15.76
C PRO A 8 0.66 -16.45 16.29
N MET A 9 0.48 -16.53 17.60
CA MET A 9 -0.03 -17.69 18.32
C MET A 9 -1.41 -18.10 17.80
N CYS A 10 -1.63 -19.40 17.62
CA CYS A 10 -2.83 -20.13 18.09
C CYS A 10 -2.72 -21.61 17.69
N VAL A 11 -2.10 -22.46 18.51
CA VAL A 11 -2.55 -23.86 18.64
C VAL A 11 -2.50 -24.23 20.12
N ARG A 12 -3.69 -24.42 20.67
CA ARG A 12 -3.96 -24.88 22.03
C ARG A 12 -3.58 -26.35 22.11
N ALA A 13 -2.36 -26.65 22.59
CA ALA A 13 -1.94 -28.04 22.81
C ALA A 13 -2.51 -28.57 24.13
N SER A 14 -3.50 -29.46 23.99
CA SER A 14 -4.12 -30.24 25.07
C SER A 14 -3.11 -31.16 25.73
N ARG A 15 -3.10 -31.13 27.07
CA ARG A 15 -2.32 -32.02 27.96
C ARG A 15 -2.72 -33.49 27.77
N GLY A 16 -1.73 -34.38 27.64
CA GLY A 16 -1.96 -35.82 27.69
C GLY A 16 -0.69 -36.68 27.71
N LEU A 17 -0.23 -36.97 28.93
CA LEU A 17 0.48 -38.20 29.34
C LEU A 17 1.80 -38.60 28.65
N LEU A 18 2.89 -38.55 29.43
CA LEU A 18 3.68 -39.74 29.76
C LEU A 18 4.49 -39.49 31.04
N ARG A 19 4.03 -40.10 32.14
CA ARG A 19 4.79 -40.32 33.38
C ARG A 19 5.72 -41.51 33.16
N LEU A 20 7.01 -41.33 33.43
CA LEU A 20 7.89 -42.42 33.86
C LEU A 20 8.66 -41.97 35.11
N ARG A 21 8.66 -42.86 36.10
CA ARG A 21 9.13 -42.68 37.47
C ARG A 21 10.26 -43.67 37.75
N ASN A 22 11.38 -43.16 38.24
CA ASN A 22 12.39 -43.71 39.18
C ASN A 22 13.68 -42.91 38.92
N GLY A 23 14.41 -42.31 39.87
CA GLY A 23 14.62 -42.62 41.27
C GLY A 23 16.10 -42.99 41.43
N GLY A 24 16.93 -42.13 42.04
CA GLY A 24 18.28 -42.49 42.47
C GLY A 24 19.37 -41.43 42.30
N SER A 25 19.67 -40.76 43.41
CA SER A 25 20.86 -39.99 43.80
C SER A 25 22.20 -40.33 43.10
N ASN A 26 22.93 -39.33 42.59
CA ASN A 26 24.23 -38.90 43.15
C ASN A 26 24.90 -37.79 42.32
N SER A 27 25.59 -36.93 43.07
CA SER A 27 26.47 -35.83 42.70
C SER A 27 27.48 -36.11 41.58
N THR A 28 27.64 -35.17 40.64
CA THR A 28 28.91 -34.58 40.17
C THR A 28 28.68 -33.73 38.89
N GLY A 29 29.29 -32.55 38.81
CA GLY A 29 29.58 -31.88 37.53
C GLY A 29 28.67 -30.72 37.09
N VAL A 30 28.63 -29.62 37.85
CA VAL A 30 28.21 -28.31 37.34
C VAL A 30 29.40 -27.36 37.51
N ASP A 31 30.32 -27.35 36.54
CA ASP A 31 31.46 -26.43 36.49
C ASP A 31 31.87 -26.10 35.05
N LEU A 32 30.92 -25.57 34.27
CA LEU A 32 31.25 -24.85 33.04
C LEU A 32 30.15 -23.85 32.69
N ILE A 33 30.09 -22.73 33.42
CA ILE A 33 29.57 -21.39 33.03
C ILE A 33 29.67 -20.51 34.30
N ARG A 34 30.87 -19.97 34.58
CA ARG A 34 31.07 -18.85 35.55
C ARG A 34 32.36 -18.07 35.31
N ALA A 35 32.67 -17.68 34.07
CA ALA A 35 33.88 -16.88 33.84
C ALA A 35 33.72 -15.71 32.90
N LEU A 36 32.50 -15.18 32.71
CA LEU A 36 32.29 -13.95 31.94
C LEU A 36 31.08 -13.16 32.47
N SER A 37 31.19 -12.54 33.65
CA SER A 37 30.36 -11.38 33.99
C SER A 37 30.82 -10.65 35.27
N THR A 38 31.75 -9.71 35.13
CA THR A 38 31.92 -8.49 35.96
C THR A 38 32.67 -7.53 35.02
N GLU A 39 32.22 -6.34 34.64
CA GLU A 39 31.62 -5.27 35.43
C GLU A 39 30.72 -4.32 34.60
N LYS A 40 29.97 -3.52 35.34
CA LYS A 40 29.07 -2.42 34.96
C LYS A 40 29.86 -1.11 34.70
N PRO A 41 29.36 -0.11 33.93
CA PRO A 41 30.19 0.98 33.41
C PRO A 41 30.21 2.23 34.32
N PRO A 42 31.08 3.22 33.99
CA PRO A 42 30.68 4.61 34.08
C PRO A 42 30.86 5.38 32.75
N THR A 43 30.12 6.48 32.73
CA THR A 43 29.88 7.51 31.72
C THR A 43 31.12 8.34 31.32
N GLY A 44 31.15 8.84 30.07
CA GLY A 44 31.80 10.10 29.70
C GLY A 44 32.76 10.06 28.50
N ASP A 45 32.28 10.57 27.37
CA ASP A 45 32.95 11.33 26.30
C ASP A 45 34.25 10.82 25.62
N GLY A 46 34.15 10.67 24.29
CA GLY A 46 35.19 11.12 23.35
C GLY A 46 36.19 10.07 22.81
N SER A 47 35.97 9.66 21.56
CA SER A 47 37.01 9.23 20.59
C SER A 47 37.88 8.01 20.94
N ALA A 48 37.39 6.79 20.69
CA ALA A 48 38.12 5.54 20.88
C ALA A 48 38.24 4.65 19.63
N THR A 49 38.22 5.22 18.42
CA THR A 49 38.47 4.47 17.16
C THR A 49 39.91 4.60 16.65
N GLY A 50 40.73 5.49 17.24
CA GLY A 50 42.12 5.73 16.82
C GLY A 50 43.12 4.67 17.28
N GLY A 51 42.90 4.00 18.42
CA GLY A 51 43.92 3.15 19.05
C GLY A 51 44.23 1.85 18.30
N LEU A 52 43.18 1.15 17.83
CA LEU A 52 43.33 -0.15 17.14
C LEU A 52 43.91 0.01 15.73
N ALA A 53 43.50 1.04 15.01
CA ALA A 53 44.03 1.33 13.68
C ALA A 53 45.50 1.72 13.73
N GLN A 54 45.89 2.52 14.72
CA GLN A 54 47.29 2.93 14.92
C GLN A 54 48.18 1.74 15.27
N ALA A 55 47.70 0.81 16.10
CA ALA A 55 48.43 -0.39 16.49
C ALA A 55 48.71 -1.31 15.29
N ILE A 56 47.71 -1.52 14.42
CA ILE A 56 47.85 -2.37 13.23
C ILE A 56 48.80 -1.73 12.20
N LEU A 57 48.75 -0.41 12.04
CA LEU A 57 49.64 0.32 11.13
C LEU A 57 51.10 0.23 11.60
N GLN A 58 51.33 0.34 12.91
CA GLN A 58 52.67 0.31 13.50
C GLN A 58 53.29 -1.09 13.46
N GLU A 59 52.48 -2.13 13.60
CA GLU A 59 52.90 -3.52 13.41
C GLU A 59 53.30 -3.80 11.95
N ARG A 60 52.56 -3.24 10.98
CA ARG A 60 52.89 -3.36 9.54
C ARG A 60 54.17 -2.60 9.16
N LEU A 61 54.40 -1.42 9.74
CA LEU A 61 55.64 -0.66 9.51
C LEU A 61 56.87 -1.36 10.09
N GLN A 62 56.75 -2.00 11.26
CA GLN A 62 57.82 -2.82 11.84
C GLN A 62 58.11 -4.07 11.01
N GLN A 63 57.08 -4.71 10.43
CA GLN A 63 57.26 -5.83 9.50
C GLN A 63 58.00 -5.39 8.23
N GLN A 64 57.69 -4.20 7.69
CA GLN A 64 58.37 -3.66 6.51
C GLN A 64 59.85 -3.31 6.76
N GLN A 65 60.19 -2.78 7.94
CA GLN A 65 61.58 -2.49 8.29
C GLN A 65 62.42 -3.75 8.54
N LYS A 66 61.81 -4.82 9.07
CA LYS A 66 62.50 -6.12 9.23
C LYS A 66 62.84 -6.80 7.89
N SER A 67 62.11 -6.50 6.82
CA SER A 67 62.36 -7.08 5.48
C SER A 67 63.46 -6.38 4.65
N GLN A 68 64.03 -5.25 5.10
CA GLN A 68 65.07 -4.51 4.34
C GLN A 68 66.51 -4.67 4.86
N GLY A 69 66.78 -5.56 5.81
CA GLY A 69 68.09 -5.66 6.44
C GLY A 69 68.67 -7.07 6.56
N GLN A 70 68.90 -7.79 5.45
CA GLN A 70 69.91 -8.88 5.41
C GLN A 70 70.22 -9.34 3.96
N PRO A 71 71.50 -9.51 3.57
CA PRO A 71 71.86 -10.14 2.29
C PRO A 71 71.69 -11.67 2.38
N PRO A 72 71.54 -12.37 1.23
CA PRO A 72 71.11 -13.76 1.21
C PRO A 72 72.22 -14.73 1.66
N PRO A 73 71.91 -15.81 2.40
CA PRO A 73 72.78 -16.98 2.43
C PRO A 73 72.54 -17.81 1.17
N GLU A 74 73.63 -18.19 0.50
CA GLU A 74 73.63 -19.20 -0.55
C GLU A 74 73.42 -20.59 0.10
N GLY A 75 72.40 -21.33 -0.33
CA GLY A 75 72.17 -22.72 0.08
C GLY A 75 70.76 -23.26 -0.21
N ASP A 76 70.65 -24.14 -1.21
CA ASP A 76 69.61 -25.17 -1.44
C ASP A 76 68.12 -24.79 -1.39
N GLY A 77 67.66 -24.04 -2.40
CA GLY A 77 66.26 -23.61 -2.57
C GLY A 77 65.32 -24.56 -3.34
N ASP A 78 65.16 -25.83 -2.94
CA ASP A 78 64.18 -26.73 -3.61
C ASP A 78 63.21 -27.48 -2.67
N SER A 79 63.33 -27.29 -1.35
CA SER A 79 62.55 -28.01 -0.34
C SER A 79 61.48 -27.14 0.37
N GLU A 80 61.73 -25.86 0.67
CA GLU A 80 60.77 -24.98 1.36
C GLU A 80 59.66 -24.41 0.44
N GLN A 81 59.96 -24.08 -0.83
CA GLN A 81 58.95 -23.59 -1.78
C GLN A 81 57.90 -24.64 -2.19
N LYS A 82 58.20 -25.94 -2.03
CA LYS A 82 57.26 -27.04 -2.28
C LYS A 82 56.31 -27.28 -1.10
N GLN A 83 56.71 -26.95 0.13
CA GLN A 83 55.89 -27.11 1.33
C GLN A 83 54.83 -26.00 1.42
N ASP A 84 55.20 -24.73 1.23
CA ASP A 84 54.29 -23.58 1.35
C ASP A 84 53.22 -23.55 0.23
N LYS A 85 53.62 -23.84 -1.03
CA LYS A 85 52.67 -24.05 -2.14
C LYS A 85 51.76 -25.27 -1.94
N GLY A 86 52.22 -26.28 -1.20
CA GLY A 86 51.44 -27.49 -0.90
C GLY A 86 50.39 -27.24 0.17
N GLU A 87 50.71 -26.44 1.19
CA GLU A 87 49.81 -26.06 2.27
C GLU A 87 48.72 -25.09 1.80
N ASP A 88 49.07 -24.06 1.01
CA ASP A 88 48.10 -23.15 0.40
C ASP A 88 47.14 -23.87 -0.57
N LYS A 89 47.64 -24.86 -1.31
CA LYS A 89 46.83 -25.67 -2.23
C LYS A 89 45.89 -26.60 -1.45
N LYS A 90 46.36 -27.24 -0.38
CA LYS A 90 45.52 -28.03 0.55
C LYS A 90 44.47 -27.16 1.26
N GLN A 91 44.81 -25.94 1.68
CA GLN A 91 43.89 -25.03 2.36
C GLN A 91 42.80 -24.50 1.42
N LYS A 92 43.14 -24.21 0.16
CA LYS A 92 42.17 -23.87 -0.90
C LYS A 92 41.28 -25.06 -1.28
N GLU A 93 41.82 -26.27 -1.36
CA GLU A 93 41.06 -27.50 -1.65
C GLU A 93 40.10 -27.86 -0.49
N ASN A 94 40.54 -27.77 0.76
CA ASN A 94 39.69 -28.00 1.94
C ASN A 94 38.57 -26.96 2.07
N THR A 95 38.84 -25.69 1.74
CA THR A 95 37.82 -24.64 1.70
C THR A 95 36.82 -24.86 0.56
N ALA A 96 37.28 -25.32 -0.61
CA ALA A 96 36.40 -25.66 -1.73
C ALA A 96 35.52 -26.89 -1.42
N TYR A 97 36.07 -27.88 -0.72
CA TYR A 97 35.33 -29.05 -0.23
C TYR A 97 34.27 -28.65 0.80
N ALA A 98 34.63 -27.80 1.78
CA ALA A 98 33.69 -27.26 2.75
C ALA A 98 32.55 -26.47 2.08
N LYS A 99 32.85 -25.60 1.10
CA LYS A 99 31.84 -24.88 0.31
C LYS A 99 30.90 -25.85 -0.43
N LYS A 100 31.42 -26.90 -1.06
CA LYS A 100 30.60 -27.93 -1.71
C LYS A 100 29.73 -28.70 -0.71
N MET A 101 30.26 -29.01 0.46
CA MET A 101 29.52 -29.69 1.53
C MET A 101 28.38 -28.81 2.07
N VAL A 102 28.65 -27.53 2.33
CA VAL A 102 27.64 -26.55 2.77
C VAL A 102 26.56 -26.36 1.71
N MET A 103 26.92 -26.29 0.43
CA MET A 103 25.95 -26.22 -0.68
C MET A 103 25.06 -27.47 -0.75
N ARG A 104 25.62 -28.68 -0.55
CA ARG A 104 24.85 -29.92 -0.49
C ARG A 104 23.91 -29.97 0.72
N LEU A 105 24.39 -29.52 1.87
CA LEU A 105 23.59 -29.47 3.10
C LEU A 105 22.44 -28.48 2.97
N ALA A 106 22.69 -27.29 2.40
CA ALA A 106 21.67 -26.29 2.11
C ALA A 106 20.64 -26.81 1.09
N GLY A 107 21.07 -27.54 0.06
CA GLY A 107 20.17 -28.19 -0.89
C GLY A 107 19.25 -29.23 -0.23
N LEU A 108 19.79 -30.08 0.64
CA LEU A 108 19.01 -31.08 1.38
C LEU A 108 18.01 -30.43 2.35
N MET A 109 18.41 -29.38 3.06
CA MET A 109 17.48 -28.62 3.91
C MET A 109 16.40 -27.90 3.11
N GLY A 110 16.73 -27.35 1.94
CA GLY A 110 15.75 -26.73 1.04
C GLY A 110 14.71 -27.73 0.53
N ILE A 111 15.14 -28.93 0.14
CA ILE A 111 14.23 -30.00 -0.29
C ILE A 111 13.38 -30.50 0.88
N GLY A 112 13.98 -30.74 2.05
CA GLY A 112 13.26 -31.16 3.25
C GLY A 112 12.21 -30.13 3.69
N GLY A 113 12.56 -28.84 3.62
CA GLY A 113 11.63 -27.74 3.89
C GLY A 113 10.47 -27.69 2.90
N ALA A 114 10.74 -27.86 1.59
CA ALA A 114 9.69 -27.89 0.56
C ALA A 114 8.73 -29.08 0.73
N VAL A 115 9.25 -30.27 1.03
CA VAL A 115 8.43 -31.46 1.31
C VAL A 115 7.60 -31.26 2.57
N GLY A 116 8.18 -30.70 3.63
CA GLY A 116 7.45 -30.35 4.86
C GLY A 116 6.34 -29.33 4.59
N MET A 117 6.59 -28.32 3.76
CA MET A 117 5.60 -27.32 3.34
C MET A 117 4.40 -27.98 2.65
N VAL A 118 4.66 -28.82 1.63
CA VAL A 118 3.60 -29.53 0.89
C VAL A 118 2.83 -30.50 1.79
N TYR A 119 3.49 -31.15 2.75
CA TYR A 119 2.83 -32.06 3.68
C TYR A 119 1.90 -31.32 4.65
N VAL A 120 2.35 -30.21 5.23
CA VAL A 120 1.57 -29.41 6.19
C VAL A 120 0.40 -28.73 5.48
N PHE A 121 0.66 -28.03 4.37
CA PHE A 121 -0.35 -27.22 3.67
C PHE A 121 -1.17 -28.01 2.64
N GLY A 122 -0.74 -29.21 2.25
CA GLY A 122 -1.49 -30.12 1.36
C GLY A 122 -2.29 -31.18 2.11
N SER A 123 -2.30 -31.15 3.45
CA SER A 123 -3.12 -32.04 4.28
C SER A 123 -4.61 -31.69 4.14
N ASN A 124 -5.49 -32.70 4.18
CA ASN A 124 -6.92 -32.48 4.06
C ASN A 124 -7.49 -31.77 5.27
N SER A 125 -8.37 -30.80 5.03
CA SER A 125 -9.20 -30.23 6.10
C SER A 125 -10.07 -31.33 6.68
N VAL A 126 -10.07 -31.44 8.01
CA VAL A 126 -10.86 -32.41 8.76
C VAL A 126 -12.12 -31.75 9.29
N ASP A 127 -13.23 -32.48 9.27
CA ASP A 127 -14.48 -32.05 9.91
C ASP A 127 -14.39 -32.14 11.45
N GLU A 128 -15.44 -31.71 12.14
CA GLU A 128 -15.53 -31.78 13.62
C GLU A 128 -15.50 -33.22 14.16
N GLN A 129 -15.73 -34.22 13.30
CA GLN A 129 -15.69 -35.65 13.62
C GLN A 129 -14.35 -36.32 13.24
N GLY A 130 -13.40 -35.58 12.68
CA GLY A 130 -12.07 -36.06 12.30
C GLY A 130 -12.01 -36.78 10.96
N ASN A 131 -13.06 -36.74 10.14
CA ASN A 131 -13.05 -37.28 8.78
C ASN A 131 -12.50 -36.23 7.79
N ALA A 132 -11.79 -36.70 6.77
CA ALA A 132 -11.32 -35.83 5.70
C ALA A 132 -12.50 -35.30 4.88
N ILE A 133 -12.58 -33.97 4.73
CA ILE A 133 -13.58 -33.33 3.87
C ILE A 133 -13.25 -33.71 2.42
N PRO A 134 -14.21 -34.24 1.64
CA PRO A 134 -13.99 -34.57 0.24
C PRO A 134 -13.74 -33.29 -0.57
N ASP A 135 -12.69 -33.27 -1.37
CA ASP A 135 -12.29 -32.11 -2.16
C ASP A 135 -12.23 -32.39 -3.66
N GLU A 136 -12.08 -31.32 -4.44
CA GLU A 136 -12.06 -31.36 -5.90
C GLU A 136 -10.84 -32.15 -6.47
N PHE A 137 -9.81 -32.39 -5.66
CA PHE A 137 -8.55 -33.01 -6.07
C PHE A 137 -8.42 -34.49 -5.64
N ASP A 138 -9.44 -35.06 -5.00
CA ASP A 138 -9.45 -36.45 -4.53
C ASP A 138 -9.36 -37.49 -5.65
N ASN A 139 -9.64 -37.09 -6.90
CA ASN A 139 -9.53 -37.96 -8.08
C ASN A 139 -8.14 -37.94 -8.75
N ASP A 140 -7.23 -37.07 -8.32
CA ASP A 140 -5.88 -36.97 -8.87
C ASP A 140 -4.91 -37.98 -8.23
N ALA A 141 -3.78 -38.24 -8.87
CA ALA A 141 -2.71 -39.02 -8.26
C ALA A 141 -2.24 -38.38 -6.93
N PRO A 142 -1.91 -39.16 -5.88
CA PRO A 142 -1.76 -38.67 -4.51
C PRO A 142 -0.68 -37.59 -4.33
N VAL A 143 0.38 -37.62 -5.15
CA VAL A 143 1.44 -36.60 -5.15
C VAL A 143 0.98 -35.30 -5.83
N ILE A 144 0.21 -35.42 -6.91
CA ILE A 144 -0.32 -34.28 -7.67
C ILE A 144 -1.41 -33.57 -6.85
N GLN A 145 -2.24 -34.34 -6.16
CA GLN A 145 -3.26 -33.88 -5.23
C GLN A 145 -2.68 -32.98 -4.14
N GLN A 146 -1.65 -33.42 -3.41
CA GLN A 146 -1.00 -32.63 -2.35
C GLN A 146 -0.36 -31.34 -2.87
N LEU A 147 0.25 -31.38 -4.05
CA LEU A 147 0.87 -30.20 -4.66
C LEU A 147 -0.18 -29.19 -5.12
N ARG A 148 -1.26 -29.63 -5.79
CA ARG A 148 -2.36 -28.75 -6.21
C ARG A 148 -3.07 -28.12 -5.02
N ARG A 149 -3.32 -28.89 -3.95
CA ARG A 149 -3.88 -28.37 -2.69
C ARG A 149 -3.01 -27.28 -2.09
N THR A 150 -1.70 -27.52 -2.03
CA THR A 150 -0.76 -26.53 -1.51
C THR A 150 -0.79 -25.25 -2.35
N LEU A 151 -0.77 -25.37 -3.68
CA LEU A 151 -0.85 -24.21 -4.58
C LEU A 151 -2.18 -23.45 -4.45
N LYS A 152 -3.30 -24.17 -4.34
CA LYS A 152 -4.62 -23.57 -4.08
C LYS A 152 -4.66 -22.89 -2.72
N TYR A 153 -4.12 -23.50 -1.67
CA TYR A 153 -4.03 -22.88 -0.34
C TYR A 153 -3.29 -21.54 -0.41
N PHE A 154 -2.17 -21.46 -1.14
CA PHE A 154 -1.47 -20.19 -1.33
C PHE A 154 -2.29 -19.18 -2.13
N GLN A 155 -3.01 -19.63 -3.16
CA GLN A 155 -3.87 -18.78 -3.97
C GLN A 155 -5.05 -18.24 -3.14
N ASP A 156 -5.73 -19.09 -2.39
CA ASP A 156 -6.87 -18.76 -1.53
C ASP A 156 -6.42 -17.91 -0.33
N TYR A 157 -5.27 -18.20 0.28
CA TYR A 157 -4.69 -17.37 1.34
C TYR A 157 -4.32 -15.98 0.83
N ARG A 158 -3.75 -15.89 -0.37
CA ARG A 158 -3.49 -14.61 -1.02
C ARG A 158 -4.80 -13.86 -1.26
N GLN A 159 -5.85 -14.56 -1.69
CA GLN A 159 -7.16 -13.99 -1.92
C GLN A 159 -7.79 -13.50 -0.61
N MET A 160 -7.71 -14.26 0.47
CA MET A 160 -8.22 -13.90 1.80
C MET A 160 -7.53 -12.65 2.38
N ILE A 161 -6.24 -12.47 2.12
CA ILE A 161 -5.52 -11.25 2.53
C ILE A 161 -5.94 -10.04 1.69
N ILE A 162 -6.28 -10.26 0.43
CA ILE A 162 -6.57 -9.19 -0.54
C ILE A 162 -8.04 -8.77 -0.53
N GLU A 163 -8.95 -9.71 -0.28
CA GLU A 163 -10.38 -9.55 -0.38
C GLU A 163 -10.97 -9.09 0.96
N PRO A 164 -11.67 -7.95 1.01
CA PRO A 164 -12.25 -7.47 2.26
C PRO A 164 -13.27 -8.49 2.79
N THR A 165 -13.18 -8.78 4.09
CA THR A 165 -13.91 -9.85 4.79
C THR A 165 -15.44 -9.72 4.73
N SER A 166 -15.98 -8.58 4.27
CA SER A 166 -17.42 -8.34 4.17
C SER A 166 -17.87 -8.00 2.75
N PRO A 167 -18.89 -8.70 2.20
CA PRO A 167 -19.47 -8.35 0.90
C PRO A 167 -20.23 -7.03 0.92
N LYS A 168 -20.66 -6.57 2.09
CA LYS A 168 -21.33 -5.28 2.31
C LYS A 168 -20.62 -4.50 3.41
N LEU A 169 -20.10 -3.33 3.07
CA LEU A 169 -19.38 -2.44 4.00
C LEU A 169 -20.35 -1.62 4.85
N LEU A 170 -21.52 -1.26 4.31
CA LEU A 170 -22.52 -0.45 5.00
C LEU A 170 -23.82 -1.23 5.21
N PRO A 171 -24.55 -0.96 6.32
CA PRO A 171 -25.88 -1.53 6.52
C PRO A 171 -26.86 -1.01 5.46
N ASP A 172 -27.98 -1.73 5.30
CA ASP A 172 -29.03 -1.33 4.36
C ASP A 172 -29.59 0.06 4.72
N PRO A 173 -29.95 0.88 3.72
CA PRO A 173 -30.59 2.15 3.98
C PRO A 173 -31.92 1.95 4.73
N LEU A 174 -32.07 2.65 5.86
CA LEU A 174 -33.34 2.85 6.57
C LEU A 174 -34.45 3.37 5.62
N ARG A 175 -35.66 2.89 5.86
CA ARG A 175 -36.87 3.35 5.15
C ARG A 175 -37.52 4.51 5.91
N GLU A 176 -38.43 5.22 5.25
CA GLU A 176 -39.31 6.20 5.90
C GLU A 176 -39.93 5.59 7.17
N PRO A 177 -39.91 6.29 8.32
CA PRO A 177 -39.92 7.75 8.47
C PRO A 177 -38.55 8.44 8.61
N TYR A 178 -37.43 7.71 8.46
CA TYR A 178 -36.10 8.30 8.63
C TYR A 178 -35.64 9.01 7.36
N TYR A 179 -35.26 10.30 7.47
CA TYR A 179 -34.71 11.07 6.37
C TYR A 179 -33.28 10.59 6.03
N GLN A 180 -33.03 10.30 4.75
CA GLN A 180 -31.70 9.99 4.25
C GLN A 180 -31.24 10.99 3.20
N PRO A 181 -29.93 11.32 3.19
CA PRO A 181 -29.35 12.07 2.10
C PRO A 181 -29.57 11.35 0.75
N PRO A 182 -29.95 12.07 -0.31
CA PRO A 182 -30.20 11.47 -1.63
C PRO A 182 -28.93 10.97 -2.33
N TYR A 183 -27.76 11.44 -1.90
CA TYR A 183 -26.45 11.06 -2.44
C TYR A 183 -25.54 10.59 -1.31
N THR A 184 -24.62 9.68 -1.63
CA THR A 184 -23.57 9.24 -0.71
C THR A 184 -22.23 9.81 -1.19
N LEU A 185 -21.55 10.55 -0.30
CA LEU A 185 -20.20 11.04 -0.53
C LEU A 185 -19.20 10.17 0.23
N VAL A 186 -18.21 9.64 -0.48
CA VAL A 186 -17.07 8.93 0.08
C VAL A 186 -15.85 9.83 -0.08
N LEU A 187 -15.35 10.36 1.03
CA LEU A 187 -14.26 11.32 1.05
C LEU A 187 -13.02 10.68 1.67
N GLU A 188 -11.87 10.74 0.97
CA GLU A 188 -10.60 10.39 1.56
C GLU A 188 -10.24 11.40 2.67
N LEU A 189 -9.73 10.90 3.79
CA LEU A 189 -9.35 11.74 4.91
C LEU A 189 -7.95 12.34 4.72
N THR A 190 -6.97 11.47 4.44
CA THR A 190 -5.57 11.85 4.27
C THR A 190 -5.35 12.48 2.89
N ASP A 191 -4.47 13.48 2.81
CA ASP A 191 -4.13 14.25 1.60
C ASP A 191 -5.26 15.15 1.05
N VAL A 192 -6.53 14.88 1.36
CA VAL A 192 -7.70 15.74 1.02
C VAL A 192 -8.08 16.66 2.17
N LEU A 193 -8.41 16.11 3.34
CA LEU A 193 -8.80 16.91 4.52
C LEU A 193 -7.61 17.23 5.42
N LEU A 194 -6.57 16.40 5.38
CA LEU A 194 -5.47 16.43 6.34
C LEU A 194 -4.15 16.14 5.67
N HIS A 195 -3.11 16.86 6.09
CA HIS A 195 -1.75 16.50 5.74
C HIS A 195 -1.36 15.20 6.48
N PRO A 196 -0.64 14.26 5.84
CA PRO A 196 -0.21 13.02 6.47
C PRO A 196 0.83 13.30 7.57
N GLU A 197 0.35 13.60 8.77
CA GLU A 197 1.12 13.51 10.01
C GLU A 197 0.88 12.13 10.64
N TRP A 198 1.89 11.60 11.34
CA TRP A 198 1.97 10.25 11.93
C TRP A 198 0.98 9.97 13.09
N SER A 199 -0.13 10.71 13.13
CA SER A 199 -1.17 10.62 14.15
C SER A 199 -2.15 9.46 13.90
N THR A 200 -2.63 8.86 14.98
CA THR A 200 -3.66 7.81 14.94
C THR A 200 -4.97 8.39 14.42
N ALA A 201 -5.62 7.71 13.46
CA ALA A 201 -6.78 8.26 12.73
C ALA A 201 -8.00 8.59 13.61
N TYR A 202 -8.25 7.83 14.70
CA TYR A 202 -9.44 7.99 15.53
C TYR A 202 -9.53 9.34 16.26
N PRO A 203 -8.54 9.72 17.11
CA PRO A 203 -8.55 11.03 17.77
C PRO A 203 -8.62 12.21 16.80
N LEU A 204 -8.06 12.03 15.61
CA LEU A 204 -8.00 13.05 14.58
C LEU A 204 -9.37 13.28 13.94
N ILE A 205 -10.08 12.21 13.56
CA ILE A 205 -11.45 12.31 13.04
C ILE A 205 -12.38 12.97 14.06
N ASP A 206 -12.27 12.58 15.34
CA ASP A 206 -13.11 13.15 16.41
C ASP A 206 -12.84 14.65 16.61
N SER A 207 -11.62 15.13 16.32
CA SER A 207 -11.28 16.55 16.38
C SER A 207 -11.82 17.36 15.20
N ILE A 208 -11.93 16.75 14.02
CA ILE A 208 -12.40 17.39 12.79
C ILE A 208 -13.92 17.43 12.73
N ASP A 209 -14.56 16.36 13.22
CA ASP A 209 -16.00 16.19 13.21
C ASP A 209 -16.56 16.05 14.64
N PRO A 210 -16.48 17.10 15.48
CA PRO A 210 -17.02 17.07 16.84
C PRO A 210 -18.55 16.99 16.86
N GLN A 211 -19.22 17.34 15.74
CA GLN A 211 -20.67 17.33 15.62
C GLN A 211 -21.22 16.02 15.05
N GLY A 212 -20.37 15.14 14.51
CA GLY A 212 -20.78 13.83 14.00
C GLY A 212 -21.52 13.89 12.65
N PHE A 213 -21.08 14.75 11.73
CA PHE A 213 -21.59 14.77 10.35
C PHE A 213 -21.22 13.51 9.56
N VAL A 214 -20.11 12.86 9.88
CA VAL A 214 -19.65 11.63 9.23
C VAL A 214 -20.47 10.44 9.72
N MET A 215 -21.33 9.90 8.85
CA MET A 215 -22.22 8.78 9.18
C MET A 215 -21.48 7.44 9.39
N TYR A 216 -20.46 7.17 8.57
CA TYR A 216 -19.72 5.91 8.59
C TYR A 216 -18.23 6.17 8.40
N ARG A 217 -17.40 5.46 9.17
CA ARG A 217 -15.93 5.55 9.10
C ARG A 217 -15.39 4.23 8.55
N LEU A 218 -14.84 4.28 7.35
CA LEU A 218 -14.21 3.12 6.69
C LEU A 218 -12.69 3.29 6.73
N PHE A 219 -11.99 2.19 6.98
CA PHE A 219 -10.53 2.16 7.08
C PHE A 219 -9.93 1.28 5.98
N ARG A 220 -8.61 1.09 6.04
CA ARG A 220 -7.84 0.30 5.06
C ARG A 220 -8.38 -1.12 4.86
N ASP A 221 -8.93 -1.73 5.89
CA ASP A 221 -9.53 -3.08 5.85
C ASP A 221 -10.80 -3.14 4.99
N ALA A 222 -11.42 -2.00 4.68
CA ALA A 222 -12.59 -1.89 3.79
C ALA A 222 -12.21 -1.70 2.31
N THR A 223 -10.92 -1.75 1.98
CA THR A 223 -10.40 -1.57 0.61
C THR A 223 -9.86 -2.89 0.04
N ARG A 224 -9.93 -3.06 -1.28
CA ARG A 224 -9.32 -4.18 -2.00
C ARG A 224 -7.86 -3.84 -2.32
N TYR A 225 -6.94 -4.76 -2.04
CA TYR A 225 -5.52 -4.54 -2.38
C TYR A 225 -5.18 -5.13 -3.75
N MET A 226 -5.06 -4.27 -4.77
CA MET A 226 -4.83 -4.68 -6.15
C MET A 226 -3.60 -4.00 -6.73
N GLU A 227 -2.70 -4.77 -7.33
CA GLU A 227 -1.52 -4.25 -8.06
C GLU A 227 -0.66 -3.25 -7.25
N GLY A 228 -0.53 -3.48 -5.93
CA GLY A 228 0.25 -2.61 -5.05
C GLY A 228 -0.52 -1.44 -4.43
N HIS A 229 -1.78 -1.23 -4.84
CA HIS A 229 -2.61 -0.09 -4.47
C HIS A 229 -3.87 -0.53 -3.69
N HIS A 230 -4.38 0.36 -2.84
CA HIS A 230 -5.67 0.18 -2.18
C HIS A 230 -6.77 0.77 -3.05
N VAL A 231 -7.73 -0.05 -3.44
CA VAL A 231 -8.87 0.32 -4.26
C VAL A 231 -10.14 0.27 -3.43
N LYS A 232 -10.87 1.39 -3.43
CA LYS A 232 -12.16 1.59 -2.78
C LYS A 232 -13.24 1.11 -3.73
N ASP A 233 -13.67 -0.12 -3.53
CA ASP A 233 -14.72 -0.73 -4.34
C ASP A 233 -16.10 -0.20 -3.92
N VAL A 234 -16.70 0.61 -4.79
CA VAL A 234 -18.03 1.21 -4.56
C VAL A 234 -19.13 0.16 -4.53
N SER A 235 -18.95 -0.97 -5.21
CA SER A 235 -19.95 -2.05 -5.24
C SER A 235 -20.18 -2.67 -3.85
N CYS A 236 -19.16 -2.63 -2.98
CA CYS A 236 -19.26 -3.15 -1.62
C CYS A 236 -19.95 -2.18 -0.66
N LEU A 237 -20.22 -0.92 -1.03
CA LEU A 237 -20.83 0.06 -0.12
C LEU A 237 -22.32 -0.18 0.14
N ASN A 238 -22.98 -1.11 -0.55
CA ASN A 238 -24.42 -1.36 -0.38
C ASN A 238 -25.26 -0.08 -0.58
N ARG A 239 -24.88 0.72 -1.57
CA ARG A 239 -25.55 1.96 -2.00
C ARG A 239 -25.73 1.92 -3.51
N ASP A 240 -26.69 2.67 -4.03
CA ASP A 240 -26.85 2.81 -5.47
C ASP A 240 -25.65 3.56 -6.05
N THR A 241 -24.93 2.91 -6.97
CA THR A 241 -23.75 3.49 -7.62
C THR A 241 -24.07 4.73 -8.45
N SER A 242 -25.32 4.90 -8.90
CA SER A 242 -25.76 6.12 -9.58
C SER A 242 -25.81 7.36 -8.66
N LYS A 243 -25.76 7.15 -7.34
CA LYS A 243 -25.85 8.19 -6.30
C LYS A 243 -24.61 8.27 -5.41
N VAL A 244 -23.52 7.57 -5.76
CA VAL A 244 -22.26 7.57 -4.99
C VAL A 244 -21.19 8.39 -5.70
N ILE A 245 -20.55 9.30 -4.96
CA ILE A 245 -19.39 10.07 -5.43
C ILE A 245 -18.21 9.76 -4.51
N VAL A 246 -17.09 9.34 -5.09
CA VAL A 246 -15.82 9.11 -4.40
C VAL A 246 -14.88 10.27 -4.68
N VAL A 247 -14.33 10.87 -3.64
CA VAL A 247 -13.36 11.96 -3.74
C VAL A 247 -12.06 11.49 -3.10
N ASP A 248 -11.00 11.46 -3.88
CA ASP A 248 -9.66 11.00 -3.47
C ASP A 248 -8.59 11.83 -4.17
N CYS A 249 -7.36 11.85 -3.66
CA CYS A 249 -6.23 12.42 -4.39
C CYS A 249 -5.65 11.44 -5.43
N LYS A 250 -5.93 10.14 -5.28
CA LYS A 250 -5.35 9.06 -6.11
C LYS A 250 -6.40 8.48 -7.03
N ARG A 251 -6.14 8.49 -8.35
CA ARG A 251 -7.03 7.89 -9.35
C ARG A 251 -7.11 6.37 -9.21
N GLU A 252 -6.04 5.75 -8.72
CA GLU A 252 -5.95 4.31 -8.49
C GLU A 252 -6.97 3.85 -7.45
N ALA A 253 -7.31 4.72 -6.48
CA ALA A 253 -8.23 4.42 -5.39
C ALA A 253 -9.65 4.11 -5.87
N PHE A 254 -10.06 4.57 -7.04
CA PHE A 254 -11.38 4.30 -7.62
C PHE A 254 -11.28 3.66 -9.01
N SER A 255 -10.17 2.96 -9.28
CA SER A 255 -9.90 2.29 -10.56
C SER A 255 -10.97 1.27 -10.99
N LEU A 256 -11.66 0.64 -10.04
CA LEU A 256 -12.78 -0.27 -10.33
C LEU A 256 -14.06 0.46 -10.81
N GLN A 257 -14.24 1.72 -10.43
CA GLN A 257 -15.39 2.55 -10.80
C GLN A 257 -14.93 3.97 -11.17
N PRO A 258 -14.27 4.17 -12.32
CA PRO A 258 -13.65 5.44 -12.70
C PRO A 258 -14.65 6.60 -12.81
N PHE A 259 -15.89 6.31 -13.22
CA PHE A 259 -16.95 7.31 -13.39
C PHE A 259 -17.65 7.71 -12.08
N ASN A 260 -17.30 7.07 -10.96
CA ASN A 260 -17.76 7.46 -9.63
C ASN A 260 -16.74 8.29 -8.87
N GLY A 261 -15.51 8.41 -9.40
CA GLY A 261 -14.40 9.06 -8.73
C GLY A 261 -14.10 10.47 -9.25
N MET A 262 -13.70 11.35 -8.34
CA MET A 262 -13.12 12.65 -8.63
C MET A 262 -11.75 12.72 -7.97
N ALA A 263 -10.71 12.83 -8.80
CA ALA A 263 -9.34 13.01 -8.33
C ALA A 263 -9.06 14.49 -8.06
N LEU A 264 -8.80 14.82 -6.80
CA LEU A 264 -8.38 16.16 -6.40
C LEU A 264 -6.85 16.26 -6.39
N THR A 265 -6.35 17.49 -6.49
CA THR A 265 -4.97 17.79 -6.18
C THR A 265 -4.69 17.53 -4.70
N LYS A 266 -3.52 16.97 -4.42
CA LYS A 266 -3.09 16.74 -3.03
C LYS A 266 -2.87 18.09 -2.35
N TRP A 267 -3.42 18.23 -1.14
CA TRP A 267 -3.18 19.40 -0.32
C TRP A 267 -1.73 19.44 0.16
N ASP A 268 -1.08 20.58 -0.01
CA ASP A 268 0.32 20.84 0.36
C ASP A 268 0.47 21.50 1.74
N GLY A 269 -0.64 21.76 2.44
CA GLY A 269 -0.64 22.48 3.71
C GLY A 269 -0.93 23.98 3.59
N ASN A 270 -1.14 24.51 2.38
CA ASN A 270 -1.41 25.92 2.17
C ASN A 270 -2.77 26.35 2.77
N SER A 271 -2.76 27.43 3.55
CA SER A 271 -3.96 28.00 4.20
C SER A 271 -4.86 28.78 3.23
N GLU A 272 -4.32 29.22 2.10
CA GLU A 272 -5.08 29.94 1.06
C GLU A 272 -5.78 28.99 0.09
N ASP A 273 -5.62 27.67 0.26
CA ASP A 273 -6.28 26.66 -0.56
C ASP A 273 -7.81 26.73 -0.39
N ARG A 274 -8.54 26.80 -1.51
CA ARG A 274 -10.01 26.84 -1.57
C ARG A 274 -10.63 25.64 -2.27
N THR A 275 -9.84 24.63 -2.62
CA THR A 275 -10.26 23.44 -3.38
C THR A 275 -11.44 22.73 -2.73
N LEU A 276 -11.45 22.59 -1.40
CA LEU A 276 -12.57 21.99 -0.67
C LEU A 276 -13.84 22.87 -0.69
N TYR A 277 -13.69 24.19 -0.69
CA TYR A 277 -14.81 25.12 -0.81
C TYR A 277 -15.45 25.03 -2.20
N ASP A 278 -14.60 24.97 -3.23
CA ASP A 278 -15.02 24.81 -4.62
C ASP A 278 -15.67 23.43 -4.88
N LEU A 279 -15.11 22.37 -4.29
CA LEU A 279 -15.71 21.04 -4.27
C LEU A 279 -17.09 21.06 -3.61
N ALA A 280 -17.25 21.75 -2.47
CA ALA A 280 -18.55 21.86 -1.82
C ALA A 280 -19.57 22.56 -2.73
N HIS A 281 -19.16 23.59 -3.48
CA HIS A 281 -20.01 24.26 -4.46
C HIS A 281 -20.42 23.32 -5.61
N PHE A 282 -19.47 22.53 -6.12
CA PHE A 282 -19.71 21.51 -7.13
C PHE A 282 -20.73 20.46 -6.65
N LEU A 283 -20.49 19.85 -5.49
CA LEU A 283 -21.38 18.83 -4.91
C LEU A 283 -22.77 19.39 -4.61
N LYS A 284 -22.84 20.63 -4.11
CA LYS A 284 -24.11 21.34 -3.88
C LYS A 284 -24.87 21.56 -5.20
N THR A 285 -24.17 21.89 -6.29
CA THR A 285 -24.78 22.07 -7.61
C THR A 285 -25.39 20.77 -8.13
N ILE A 286 -24.71 19.62 -7.94
CA ILE A 286 -25.26 18.29 -8.27
C ILE A 286 -26.50 17.99 -7.43
N ALA A 287 -26.42 18.23 -6.11
CA ALA A 287 -27.52 17.95 -5.21
C ALA A 287 -28.77 18.79 -5.53
N LEU A 288 -28.60 20.08 -5.84
CA LEU A 288 -29.68 21.01 -6.15
C LEU A 288 -30.31 20.78 -7.53
N SER A 289 -29.50 20.36 -8.52
CA SER A 289 -30.01 20.06 -9.86
C SER A 289 -30.77 18.73 -9.92
N GLY A 290 -30.69 17.89 -8.88
CA GLY A 290 -31.47 16.65 -8.80
C GLY A 290 -31.01 15.60 -9.81
N VAL A 291 -29.71 15.54 -10.11
CA VAL A 291 -29.13 14.60 -11.08
C VAL A 291 -29.46 13.15 -10.72
N ASP A 292 -30.16 12.44 -11.62
CA ASP A 292 -30.53 11.04 -11.42
C ASP A 292 -29.30 10.12 -11.35
N ASP A 293 -28.35 10.27 -12.27
CA ASP A 293 -27.10 9.50 -12.30
C ASP A 293 -25.87 10.42 -12.30
N VAL A 294 -25.14 10.45 -11.18
CA VAL A 294 -23.97 11.32 -11.00
C VAL A 294 -22.82 10.95 -11.96
N ARG A 295 -22.77 9.71 -12.45
CA ARG A 295 -21.68 9.24 -13.32
C ARG A 295 -21.66 9.98 -14.65
N SER A 296 -22.84 10.35 -15.17
CA SER A 296 -22.96 11.16 -16.39
C SER A 296 -22.31 12.54 -16.26
N VAL A 297 -22.37 13.13 -15.05
CA VAL A 297 -21.73 14.41 -14.76
C VAL A 297 -20.24 14.19 -14.61
N LEU A 298 -19.82 13.23 -13.78
CA LEU A 298 -18.43 12.96 -13.46
C LEU A 298 -17.61 12.51 -14.67
N GLU A 299 -18.19 11.77 -15.62
CA GLU A 299 -17.54 11.38 -16.87
C GLU A 299 -17.01 12.59 -17.65
N ASN A 300 -17.75 13.71 -17.66
CA ASN A 300 -17.32 14.95 -18.31
C ASN A 300 -16.14 15.63 -17.61
N TYR A 301 -15.81 15.24 -16.38
CA TYR A 301 -14.68 15.76 -15.61
C TYR A 301 -13.57 14.72 -15.45
N ALA A 302 -13.82 13.46 -15.81
CA ALA A 302 -12.88 12.36 -15.60
C ALA A 302 -11.58 12.50 -16.42
N LEU A 303 -11.66 13.10 -17.60
CA LEU A 303 -10.53 13.35 -18.50
C LEU A 303 -9.77 14.65 -18.19
N GLU A 304 -10.31 15.52 -17.34
CA GLU A 304 -9.65 16.77 -16.97
C GLU A 304 -8.54 16.49 -15.97
N ASP A 305 -7.42 17.22 -16.08
CA ASP A 305 -6.30 17.12 -15.14
C ASP A 305 -6.75 17.58 -13.74
N ASP A 306 -7.47 18.70 -13.68
CA ASP A 306 -8.10 19.24 -12.49
C ASP A 306 -9.62 19.42 -12.71
N PRO A 307 -10.46 18.58 -12.10
CA PRO A 307 -11.90 18.63 -12.27
C PRO A 307 -12.52 19.90 -11.67
N ILE A 308 -11.92 20.49 -10.62
CA ILE A 308 -12.45 21.67 -9.93
C ILE A 308 -12.20 22.92 -10.76
N GLU A 309 -11.01 23.07 -11.34
CA GLU A 309 -10.72 24.18 -12.26
C GLU A 309 -11.57 24.09 -13.54
N ALA A 310 -11.77 22.89 -14.07
CA ALA A 310 -12.69 22.67 -15.19
C ALA A 310 -14.13 23.07 -14.84
N PHE A 311 -14.57 22.81 -13.60
CA PHE A 311 -15.88 23.25 -13.12
C PHE A 311 -16.00 24.76 -13.04
N LYS A 312 -15.02 25.46 -12.44
CA LYS A 312 -15.00 26.93 -12.37
C LYS A 312 -15.07 27.57 -13.76
N ARG A 313 -14.28 27.04 -14.70
CA ARG A 313 -14.27 27.51 -16.09
C ARG A 313 -15.65 27.40 -16.73
N ARG A 314 -16.34 26.26 -16.54
CA ARG A 314 -17.70 26.06 -17.06
C ARG A 314 -18.73 26.99 -16.39
N GLN A 315 -18.64 27.20 -15.09
CA GLN A 315 -19.53 28.15 -14.40
C GLN A 315 -19.34 29.59 -14.92
N ALA A 316 -18.09 30.01 -15.13
CA ALA A 316 -17.79 31.33 -15.68
C ALA A 316 -18.31 31.49 -17.12
N GLN A 317 -18.19 30.45 -17.95
CA GLN A 317 -18.73 30.45 -19.31
C GLN A 317 -20.25 30.59 -19.32
N LEU A 318 -20.96 29.81 -18.50
CA LEU A 318 -22.42 29.88 -18.41
C LEU A 318 -22.90 31.25 -17.92
N ALA A 319 -22.21 31.86 -16.95
CA ALA A 319 -22.55 33.20 -16.48
C ALA A 319 -22.38 34.25 -17.58
N GLN A 320 -21.30 34.18 -18.37
CA GLN A 320 -21.08 35.08 -19.51
C GLN A 320 -22.15 34.91 -20.59
N GLU A 321 -22.55 33.68 -20.89
CA GLU A 321 -23.64 33.41 -21.84
C GLU A 321 -24.98 33.97 -21.36
N GLU A 322 -25.29 33.82 -20.07
CA GLU A 322 -26.50 34.39 -19.48
C GLU A 322 -26.48 35.92 -19.54
N GLU A 323 -25.35 36.56 -19.21
CA GLU A 323 -25.18 38.02 -19.32
C GLU A 323 -25.35 38.49 -20.76
N GLN A 324 -24.78 37.78 -21.74
CA GLN A 324 -24.95 38.09 -23.16
C GLN A 324 -26.41 37.97 -23.59
N ARG A 325 -27.11 36.89 -23.21
CA ARG A 325 -28.55 36.72 -23.51
C ARG A 325 -29.39 37.82 -22.89
N LEU A 326 -29.10 38.21 -21.64
CA LEU A 326 -29.80 39.31 -20.96
C LEU A 326 -29.53 40.65 -21.65
N ALA A 327 -28.29 40.89 -22.10
CA ALA A 327 -27.93 42.09 -22.85
C ALA A 327 -28.61 42.14 -24.23
N GLU A 328 -28.69 41.01 -24.95
CA GLU A 328 -29.42 40.91 -26.22
C GLU A 328 -30.93 41.15 -26.04
N LEU A 329 -31.53 40.60 -24.98
CA LEU A 329 -32.93 40.86 -24.62
C LEU A 329 -33.17 42.32 -24.22
N ALA A 330 -32.18 42.97 -23.61
CA ALA A 330 -32.24 44.37 -23.21
C ALA A 330 -32.04 45.34 -24.39
N GLN A 331 -31.50 44.90 -25.54
CA GLN A 331 -31.40 45.74 -26.73
C GLN A 331 -32.77 45.89 -27.42
N PRO A 332 -33.23 47.13 -27.70
CA PRO A 332 -34.51 47.33 -28.39
C PRO A 332 -34.41 46.81 -29.83
N LYS A 333 -35.27 45.85 -30.19
CA LYS A 333 -35.45 45.40 -31.58
C LYS A 333 -35.80 46.60 -32.46
N LYS A 334 -34.83 47.14 -33.21
CA LYS A 334 -35.08 48.05 -34.33
C LYS A 334 -35.77 47.25 -35.42
N GLN A 335 -37.09 47.15 -35.38
CA GLN A 335 -37.88 46.78 -36.54
C GLN A 335 -37.69 47.86 -37.61
N GLY A 336 -36.87 47.55 -38.60
CA GLY A 336 -36.76 48.35 -39.81
C GLY A 336 -38.04 48.24 -40.63
N ILE A 337 -38.93 49.22 -40.46
CA ILE A 337 -39.88 49.58 -41.52
C ILE A 337 -39.10 50.46 -42.50
N SER A 338 -38.47 49.83 -43.48
CA SER A 338 -38.04 50.49 -44.71
C SER A 338 -39.29 50.71 -45.57
N LEU A 339 -39.97 51.84 -45.38
CA LEU A 339 -40.94 52.33 -46.36
C LEU A 339 -40.15 53.14 -47.40
N GLY A 340 -39.92 52.50 -48.54
CA GLY A 340 -39.22 53.06 -49.68
C GLY A 340 -39.83 54.39 -50.14
N SER A 341 -38.94 55.36 -50.38
CA SER A 341 -38.86 56.14 -51.60
C SER A 341 -40.07 56.05 -52.57
N ILE A 342 -41.17 56.74 -52.27
CA ILE A 342 -42.13 57.23 -53.27
C ILE A 342 -42.56 58.64 -52.84
N ALA A 343 -41.64 59.60 -52.91
CA ALA A 343 -42.02 61.01 -53.01
C ALA A 343 -42.37 61.27 -54.48
N GLY A 344 -43.65 61.08 -54.79
CA GLY A 344 -44.23 61.35 -56.10
C GLY A 344 -43.99 62.79 -56.53
N ARG A 345 -43.42 62.93 -57.73
CA ARG A 345 -43.51 64.13 -58.56
C ARG A 345 -44.98 64.52 -58.70
N PHE A 346 -45.43 65.55 -58.00
CA PHE A 346 -46.70 66.17 -58.34
C PHE A 346 -46.67 67.65 -57.93
N TRP A 347 -47.00 68.50 -58.90
CA TRP A 347 -47.20 69.96 -58.83
C TRP A 347 -45.98 70.89 -58.92
N ARG A 348 -45.57 71.19 -60.17
CA ARG A 348 -45.51 72.60 -60.64
C ARG A 348 -45.32 72.70 -62.16
N SER A 349 -46.43 72.68 -62.87
CA SER A 349 -46.66 73.36 -64.16
C SER A 349 -48.19 73.61 -64.19
N LYS A 350 -48.79 74.68 -64.69
CA LYS A 350 -48.42 75.95 -65.33
C LYS A 350 -49.78 76.61 -65.59
N GLN A 351 -49.97 77.89 -65.31
CA GLN A 351 -50.81 78.87 -66.05
C GLN A 351 -50.82 80.17 -65.23
N GLN A 352 -50.25 81.27 -65.75
CA GLN A 352 -50.77 82.19 -66.78
C GLN A 352 -52.01 82.94 -66.30
#